data_AF-A0A8H4RTH1-F1
#
_entry.id   AF-A0A8H4RTH1-F1
#
_cell.length_a   1.000
_cell.length_b   1.000
_cell.length_c   1.000
_cell.angle_alpha   90.00
_cell.angle_beta   90.00
_cell.angle_gamma   90.00
#
_symmetry.space_group_name_H-M   'P 1'
#
loop_
_entity.id
_entity.type
_entity.pdbx_description
1 polymer ?
#
loop_
_entity_poly.entity_id
_entity_poly.type
_entity_poly.pdbx_seq_one_letter_code
_entity_poly.pdbx_strand_id
1 'polypeptide(L)'
;MVIVSTPKTKKPMWSQPGPKALKSSFPPPWSPGWTRNPKISSNAKECTFENMMFKHTVEHPEITHNDMLDKIISKDLTKTIGSLNKELMEEIALSFESIWGTDTENWKEVVVWDTMIKTIARTANRIFVGPELCKNDDYLESCVKWTRAIQISGAILHTIPNFLKSSLAWFVTIPNRRERNRSMKYTLPLVTQRMTDMERKRLDPSWEWEEPNDTITWLIHDSQTRTLPHEKSAEGLAYRLLLLNFAAVSTSAIGVTSAIFDIFSSPVSSHVPEGIYEECSRVLSSEPNGVWTKTGWGGGHRIGEEG
;
A
#
# COMPACT_ATOMS: atom_id res chain seq x y z
N MET A 1 25.66 -1.31 -11.49
CA MET A 1 24.89 -2.15 -12.45
C MET A 1 24.27 -3.34 -11.72
N VAL A 2 23.24 -3.17 -10.89
CA VAL A 2 22.75 -4.19 -9.91
C VAL A 2 22.60 -5.60 -10.51
N ILE A 3 23.23 -6.62 -9.87
CA ILE A 3 22.99 -8.03 -10.20
C ILE A 3 21.84 -8.53 -9.33
N VAL A 4 20.75 -8.92 -10.00
CA VAL A 4 19.64 -9.64 -9.38
C VAL A 4 20.04 -11.11 -9.28
N SER A 5 20.41 -11.57 -8.09
CA SER A 5 20.73 -12.99 -7.86
C SER A 5 19.47 -13.83 -7.95
N THR A 6 19.36 -14.66 -8.99
CA THR A 6 18.30 -15.66 -9.13
C THR A 6 18.78 -17.02 -8.62
N PRO A 7 18.02 -17.73 -7.77
CA PRO A 7 18.39 -19.08 -7.37
C PRO A 7 18.30 -20.03 -8.56
N LYS A 8 19.31 -20.89 -8.72
CA LYS A 8 19.42 -21.91 -9.77
C LYS A 8 18.15 -22.78 -9.85
N THR A 9 17.49 -22.69 -11.01
CA THR A 9 16.58 -23.65 -11.64
C THR A 9 15.97 -24.72 -10.73
N LYS A 10 14.90 -24.35 -10.02
CA LYS A 10 13.80 -25.28 -9.73
C LYS A 10 12.69 -24.97 -10.71
N LYS A 11 12.16 -26.02 -11.37
CA LYS A 11 10.95 -25.94 -12.19
C LYS A 11 9.92 -25.07 -11.46
N PRO A 12 9.33 -24.06 -12.13
CA PRO A 12 8.45 -23.13 -11.46
C PRO A 12 7.24 -23.86 -10.87
N MET A 13 6.75 -23.38 -9.73
CA MET A 13 5.73 -24.07 -8.91
C MET A 13 4.46 -24.42 -9.69
N TRP A 14 4.10 -23.68 -10.74
CA TRP A 14 2.98 -23.96 -11.64
C TRP A 14 3.18 -25.15 -12.59
N SER A 15 4.42 -25.60 -12.78
CA SER A 15 4.77 -26.78 -13.60
C SER A 15 4.83 -28.08 -12.79
N GLN A 16 4.69 -28.01 -11.46
CA GLN A 16 4.57 -29.16 -10.58
C GLN A 16 3.07 -29.46 -10.42
N PRO A 17 2.60 -30.71 -10.53
CA PRO A 17 1.23 -31.05 -10.16
C PRO A 17 1.07 -30.79 -8.65
N GLY A 18 0.51 -29.63 -8.32
CA GLY A 18 0.30 -29.20 -6.94
C GLY A 18 -0.69 -30.11 -6.20
N PRO A 19 -0.62 -30.17 -4.85
CA PRO A 19 -1.61 -30.88 -4.06
C PRO A 19 -3.01 -30.33 -4.37
N LYS A 20 -4.01 -31.22 -4.44
CA LYS A 20 -5.41 -31.02 -4.88
C LYS A 20 -6.25 -29.99 -4.09
N ALA A 21 -5.65 -28.94 -3.51
CA ALA A 21 -6.30 -28.05 -2.53
C ALA A 21 -6.32 -26.56 -2.91
N LEU A 22 -6.01 -26.18 -4.14
CA LEU A 22 -6.26 -24.82 -4.64
C LEU A 22 -7.17 -24.92 -5.87
N LYS A 23 -8.48 -24.83 -5.64
CA LYS A 23 -9.41 -24.48 -6.73
C LYS A 23 -9.08 -23.05 -7.14
N SER A 24 -8.21 -22.90 -8.13
CA SER A 24 -8.05 -21.64 -8.85
C SER A 24 -9.38 -21.33 -9.53
N SER A 25 -10.08 -20.32 -9.02
CA SER A 25 -11.38 -19.85 -9.50
C SER A 25 -11.26 -19.09 -10.84
N PHE A 26 -10.58 -19.65 -11.84
CA PHE A 26 -10.71 -19.15 -13.21
C PHE A 26 -11.85 -19.92 -13.88
N PRO A 27 -12.93 -19.23 -14.30
CA PRO A 27 -14.01 -19.91 -15.00
C PRO A 27 -13.52 -20.40 -16.37
N PRO A 28 -13.96 -21.59 -16.80
CA PRO A 28 -13.70 -22.05 -18.16
C PRO A 28 -14.26 -21.06 -19.20
N PRO A 29 -13.64 -20.92 -20.39
CA PRO A 29 -14.05 -19.96 -21.41
C PRO A 29 -15.51 -20.09 -21.90
N TRP A 30 -16.15 -21.22 -21.60
CA TRP A 30 -17.47 -21.60 -22.11
C TRP A 30 -18.63 -21.32 -21.15
N SER A 31 -18.45 -20.55 -20.05
CA SER A 31 -19.55 -20.22 -19.13
C SER A 31 -19.99 -18.74 -19.19
N PRO A 32 -20.91 -18.34 -20.10
CA PRO A 32 -21.44 -16.97 -20.23
C PRO A 32 -22.20 -16.42 -19.01
N GLY A 33 -22.45 -17.24 -17.99
CA GLY A 33 -23.23 -16.88 -16.81
C GLY A 33 -22.44 -16.77 -15.50
N TRP A 34 -21.12 -16.97 -15.50
CA TRP A 34 -20.33 -17.05 -14.26
C TRP A 34 -20.23 -15.71 -13.52
N THR A 35 -20.15 -14.60 -14.27
CA THR A 35 -20.22 -13.24 -13.73
C THR A 35 -21.60 -12.88 -13.17
N ARG A 36 -22.63 -13.71 -13.40
CA ARG A 36 -23.99 -13.52 -12.86
C ARG A 36 -24.27 -14.34 -11.59
N ASN A 37 -23.29 -15.07 -11.04
CA ASN A 37 -23.51 -15.80 -9.81
C ASN A 37 -23.51 -14.83 -8.61
N PRO A 38 -24.64 -14.56 -7.95
CA PRO A 38 -24.73 -13.54 -6.90
C PRO A 38 -23.93 -13.89 -5.64
N LYS A 39 -23.48 -15.14 -5.52
CA LYS A 39 -22.70 -15.65 -4.37
C LYS A 39 -21.19 -15.50 -4.54
N ILE A 40 -20.72 -15.13 -5.73
CA ILE A 40 -19.31 -14.86 -5.98
C ILE A 40 -19.25 -13.34 -6.05
N SER A 41 -18.80 -12.68 -4.97
CA SER A 41 -18.55 -11.26 -5.09
C SER A 41 -17.43 -11.09 -6.12
N SER A 42 -17.78 -10.49 -7.25
CA SER A 42 -16.81 -10.03 -8.26
C SER A 42 -15.98 -8.84 -7.76
N ASN A 43 -16.19 -8.43 -6.50
CA ASN A 43 -15.50 -7.34 -5.85
C ASN A 43 -14.18 -7.82 -5.23
N ALA A 44 -13.05 -7.38 -5.82
CA ALA A 44 -11.71 -7.71 -5.34
C ALA A 44 -11.48 -7.36 -3.86
N LYS A 45 -12.12 -6.29 -3.35
CA LYS A 45 -12.05 -5.88 -1.95
C LYS A 45 -12.66 -6.94 -1.03
N GLU A 46 -13.87 -7.41 -1.34
CA GLU A 46 -14.55 -8.45 -0.57
C GLU A 46 -13.79 -9.77 -0.61
N CYS A 47 -13.30 -10.18 -1.78
CA CYS A 47 -12.44 -11.36 -1.92
C CYS A 47 -11.20 -11.27 -1.03
N THR A 48 -10.55 -10.11 -0.98
CA THR A 48 -9.40 -9.87 -0.10
C THR A 48 -9.78 -10.00 1.37
N PHE A 49 -10.89 -9.39 1.78
CA PHE A 49 -11.36 -9.43 3.17
C PHE A 49 -11.74 -10.85 3.61
N GLU A 50 -12.38 -11.63 2.74
CA GLU A 50 -12.69 -13.03 2.99
C GLU A 50 -11.43 -13.89 3.08
N ASN A 51 -10.51 -13.75 2.11
CA ASN A 51 -9.26 -14.50 2.09
C ASN A 51 -8.41 -14.25 3.33
N MET A 52 -8.40 -13.01 3.83
CA MET A 52 -7.67 -12.63 5.03
C MET A 52 -8.48 -12.78 6.32
N MET A 53 -9.70 -13.32 6.24
CA MET A 53 -10.58 -13.54 7.38
C MET A 53 -10.78 -12.27 8.22
N PHE A 54 -10.98 -11.11 7.57
CA PHE A 54 -11.07 -9.80 8.23
C PHE A 54 -12.06 -9.76 9.39
N LYS A 55 -13.19 -10.48 9.27
CA LYS A 55 -14.15 -10.66 10.37
C LYS A 55 -13.52 -11.14 11.69
N HIS A 56 -12.43 -11.89 11.62
CA HIS A 56 -11.71 -12.45 12.76
C HIS A 56 -10.36 -11.79 12.99
N THR A 57 -9.69 -11.28 11.95
CA THR A 57 -8.32 -10.74 12.02
C THR A 57 -8.25 -9.24 12.28
N VAL A 58 -9.36 -8.52 12.07
CA VAL A 58 -9.53 -7.07 12.24
C VAL A 58 -10.57 -6.83 13.34
N GLU A 59 -10.27 -5.93 14.28
CA GLU A 59 -11.13 -5.68 15.46
C GLU A 59 -12.34 -4.81 15.16
N HIS A 60 -12.29 -4.03 14.07
CA HIS A 60 -13.32 -3.06 13.68
C HIS A 60 -13.95 -3.41 12.33
N PRO A 61 -14.78 -4.47 12.25
CA PRO A 61 -15.45 -4.83 11.00
C PRO A 61 -16.34 -3.70 10.45
N GLU A 62 -16.91 -2.86 11.31
CA GLU A 62 -17.69 -1.67 10.94
C GLU A 62 -16.89 -0.65 10.12
N ILE A 63 -15.58 -0.58 10.32
CA ILE A 63 -14.70 0.32 9.58
C ILE A 63 -14.42 -0.22 8.17
N THR A 64 -14.44 -1.54 7.98
CA THR A 64 -14.13 -2.18 6.69
C THR A 64 -15.28 -2.14 5.68
N HIS A 65 -16.52 -2.00 6.14
CA HIS A 65 -17.73 -2.04 5.29
C HIS A 65 -18.28 -0.65 4.90
N ASN A 66 -17.41 0.37 4.90
CA ASN A 66 -17.77 1.76 4.65
C ASN A 66 -17.05 2.31 3.39
N ASP A 67 -17.69 3.24 2.69
CA ASP A 67 -17.21 3.92 1.48
C ASP A 67 -16.19 5.05 1.74
N MET A 68 -15.91 5.42 2.99
CA MET A 68 -15.01 6.53 3.34
C MET A 68 -13.66 6.41 2.64
N LEU A 69 -12.97 5.28 2.79
CA LEU A 69 -11.65 5.08 2.19
C LEU A 69 -11.72 5.11 0.65
N ASP A 70 -12.76 4.51 0.07
CA ASP A 70 -12.94 4.48 -1.38
C ASP A 70 -13.18 5.90 -1.94
N LYS A 71 -13.92 6.74 -1.21
CA LYS A 71 -14.12 8.16 -1.51
C LYS A 71 -12.81 8.95 -1.42
N ILE A 72 -12.05 8.81 -0.33
CA ILE A 72 -10.77 9.53 -0.17
C ILE A 72 -9.78 9.15 -1.28
N ILE A 73 -9.68 7.86 -1.61
CA ILE A 73 -8.78 7.38 -2.67
C ILE A 73 -9.16 7.99 -4.03
N SER A 74 -10.44 7.91 -4.40
CA SER A 74 -10.91 8.34 -5.73
C SER A 74 -10.98 9.87 -5.87
N LYS A 75 -11.39 10.57 -4.82
CA LYS A 75 -11.64 12.01 -4.88
C LYS A 75 -10.39 12.84 -4.58
N ASP A 76 -9.63 12.48 -3.56
CA ASP A 76 -8.60 13.36 -2.98
C ASP A 76 -7.19 12.84 -3.30
N LEU A 77 -6.91 11.56 -3.03
CA LEU A 77 -5.60 10.97 -3.28
C LEU A 77 -5.23 10.99 -4.78
N THR A 78 -6.12 10.46 -5.63
CA THR A 78 -5.86 10.37 -7.08
C THR A 78 -5.66 11.75 -7.73
N LYS A 79 -6.32 12.79 -7.22
CA LYS A 79 -6.16 14.17 -7.74
C LYS A 79 -4.90 14.84 -7.24
N THR A 80 -4.50 14.55 -6.00
CA THR A 80 -3.39 15.23 -5.32
C THR A 80 -2.02 14.62 -5.64
N ILE A 81 -1.96 13.34 -6.05
CA ILE A 81 -0.69 12.70 -6.45
C ILE A 81 0.07 13.53 -7.49
N GLY A 82 -0.63 14.13 -8.46
CA GLY A 82 0.01 14.95 -9.49
C GLY A 82 0.68 16.22 -8.95
N SER A 83 0.10 16.88 -7.93
CA SER A 83 0.67 18.09 -7.34
C SER A 83 1.79 17.80 -6.35
N LEU A 84 1.77 16.63 -5.71
CA LEU A 84 2.81 16.21 -4.75
C LEU A 84 4.00 15.51 -5.41
N ASN A 85 4.04 15.45 -6.74
CA ASN A 85 5.01 14.62 -7.44
C ASN A 85 6.46 14.95 -7.09
N LYS A 86 6.78 16.24 -6.91
CA LYS A 86 8.12 16.68 -6.48
C LYS A 86 8.49 16.08 -5.13
N GLU A 87 7.60 16.18 -4.14
CA GLU A 87 7.84 15.66 -2.79
C GLU A 87 7.96 14.13 -2.77
N LEU A 88 7.18 13.44 -3.61
CA LEU A 88 7.25 12.00 -3.75
C LEU A 88 8.58 11.55 -4.37
N MET A 89 9.04 12.24 -5.42
CA MET A 89 10.32 11.94 -6.04
C MET A 89 11.49 12.19 -5.09
N GLU A 90 11.44 13.27 -4.32
CA GLU A 90 12.42 13.56 -3.26
C GLU A 90 12.43 12.45 -2.20
N GLU A 91 11.27 12.01 -1.72
CA GLU A 91 11.19 10.94 -0.72
C GLU A 91 11.67 9.59 -1.26
N ILE A 92 11.38 9.28 -2.53
CA ILE A 92 11.90 8.09 -3.22
C ILE A 92 13.43 8.15 -3.24
N ALA A 93 14.02 9.26 -3.69
CA ALA A 93 15.47 9.43 -3.76
C ALA A 93 16.13 9.27 -2.38
N LEU A 94 15.58 9.94 -1.35
CA LEU A 94 16.06 9.82 0.03
C LEU A 94 15.94 8.40 0.59
N SER A 95 14.90 7.65 0.18
CA SER A 95 14.76 6.26 0.57
C SER A 95 15.83 5.37 -0.07
N PHE A 96 16.08 5.53 -1.37
CA PHE A 96 17.15 4.80 -2.04
C PHE A 96 18.53 5.14 -1.47
N GLU A 97 18.82 6.42 -1.23
CA GLU A 97 20.06 6.85 -0.59
C GLU A 97 20.23 6.22 0.80
N SER A 98 19.16 6.17 1.60
CA SER A 98 19.20 5.56 2.92
C SER A 98 19.40 4.04 2.90
N ILE A 99 18.85 3.33 1.91
CA ILE A 99 18.92 1.86 1.85
C ILE A 99 20.18 1.40 1.12
N TRP A 100 20.50 2.02 -0.02
CA TRP A 100 21.61 1.63 -0.89
C TRP A 100 22.91 2.34 -0.51
N GLY A 101 22.84 3.53 0.08
CA GLY A 101 23.98 4.40 0.30
C GLY A 101 24.28 5.26 -0.93
N THR A 102 25.30 6.10 -0.80
CA THR A 102 25.79 6.98 -1.87
C THR A 102 27.02 6.42 -2.60
N ASP A 103 27.51 5.25 -2.18
CA ASP A 103 28.67 4.59 -2.80
C ASP A 103 28.30 4.04 -4.19
N THR A 104 28.91 4.62 -5.21
CA THR A 104 28.77 4.24 -6.62
C THR A 104 29.97 3.47 -7.15
N GLU A 105 31.05 3.36 -6.36
CA GLU A 105 32.30 2.74 -6.77
C GLU A 105 32.30 1.24 -6.46
N ASN A 106 31.69 0.84 -5.34
CA ASN A 106 31.67 -0.55 -4.90
C ASN A 106 30.34 -1.25 -5.17
N TRP A 107 30.45 -2.56 -5.43
CA TRP A 107 29.29 -3.42 -5.59
C TRP A 107 28.62 -3.73 -4.26
N LYS A 108 27.29 -3.65 -4.25
CA LYS A 108 26.44 -3.98 -3.10
C LYS A 108 25.32 -4.92 -3.49
N GLU A 109 25.17 -6.01 -2.74
CA GLU A 109 24.02 -6.90 -2.86
C GLU A 109 22.82 -6.29 -2.11
N VAL A 110 21.65 -6.29 -2.75
CA VAL A 110 20.43 -5.74 -2.18
C VAL A 110 19.27 -6.71 -2.36
N VAL A 111 18.41 -6.79 -1.35
CA VAL A 111 17.14 -7.51 -1.45
C VAL A 111 16.12 -6.56 -2.07
N VAL A 112 15.70 -6.85 -3.30
CA VAL A 112 14.77 -5.99 -4.07
C VAL A 112 13.47 -5.78 -3.28
N TRP A 113 12.89 -6.86 -2.75
CA TRP A 113 11.66 -6.79 -1.95
C TRP A 113 11.79 -5.83 -0.75
N ASP A 114 12.85 -5.96 0.04
CA ASP A 114 13.08 -5.13 1.22
C ASP A 114 13.32 -3.66 0.85
N THR A 115 13.96 -3.42 -0.30
CA THR A 115 14.13 -2.06 -0.82
C THR A 115 12.78 -1.48 -1.22
N MET A 116 12.00 -2.21 -2.03
CA MET A 116 10.72 -1.71 -2.55
C MET A 116 9.70 -1.49 -1.45
N ILE A 117 9.55 -2.44 -0.52
CA ILE A 117 8.57 -2.31 0.57
C ILE A 117 8.88 -1.10 1.46
N LYS A 118 10.16 -0.81 1.75
CA LYS A 118 10.57 0.35 2.55
C LYS A 118 10.37 1.66 1.79
N THR A 119 10.81 1.72 0.54
CA THR A 119 10.66 2.93 -0.30
C THR A 119 9.19 3.28 -0.51
N ILE A 120 8.35 2.29 -0.81
CA ILE A 120 6.92 2.50 -1.00
C ILE A 120 6.23 2.86 0.31
N ALA A 121 6.60 2.23 1.43
CA ALA A 121 6.05 2.60 2.73
C ALA A 121 6.34 4.07 3.06
N ARG A 122 7.59 4.54 2.90
CA ARG A 122 7.96 5.94 3.11
C ARG A 122 7.19 6.88 2.19
N THR A 123 7.21 6.59 0.89
CA THR A 123 6.60 7.42 -0.16
C THR A 123 5.08 7.53 0.02
N ALA A 124 4.38 6.42 0.30
CA ALA A 124 2.94 6.44 0.53
C ALA A 124 2.59 7.22 1.82
N ASN A 125 3.36 7.01 2.89
CA ASN A 125 3.12 7.68 4.16
C ASN A 125 3.43 9.18 4.14
N ARG A 126 4.23 9.66 3.17
CA ARG A 126 4.40 11.09 2.92
C ARG A 126 3.05 11.78 2.66
N ILE A 127 2.15 11.12 1.94
CA ILE A 127 0.79 11.62 1.68
C ILE A 127 -0.17 11.25 2.81
N PHE A 128 0.02 10.09 3.44
CA PHE A 128 -0.95 9.60 4.42
C PHE A 128 -0.86 10.33 5.75
N VAL A 129 0.35 10.53 6.26
CA VAL A 129 0.62 11.04 7.61
C VAL A 129 1.54 12.26 7.63
N GLY A 130 2.01 12.71 6.46
CA GLY A 130 2.86 13.89 6.31
C GLY A 130 4.36 13.62 6.48
N PRO A 131 5.18 14.68 6.36
CA PRO A 131 6.66 14.62 6.26
C PRO A 131 7.38 14.05 7.48
N GLU A 132 6.84 14.27 8.68
CA GLU A 132 7.51 13.92 9.93
C GLU A 132 7.37 12.42 10.25
N LEU A 133 6.14 11.90 10.17
CA LEU A 133 5.87 10.51 10.52
C LEU A 133 6.24 9.53 9.40
N CYS A 134 6.30 9.98 8.13
CA CYS A 134 6.65 9.11 7.01
C CYS A 134 8.09 8.60 7.03
N LYS A 135 8.96 9.16 7.89
CA LYS A 135 10.36 8.73 8.06
C LYS A 135 10.57 7.88 9.32
N ASN A 136 9.53 7.69 10.13
CA ASN A 136 9.64 6.94 11.38
C ASN A 136 9.63 5.44 11.09
N ASP A 137 10.80 4.80 11.16
CA ASP A 137 10.96 3.37 10.89
C ASP A 137 10.11 2.48 11.81
N ASP A 138 9.92 2.85 13.08
CA ASP A 138 9.11 2.07 14.03
C ASP A 138 7.63 2.05 13.62
N TYR A 139 7.10 3.19 13.18
CA TYR A 139 5.75 3.30 12.64
C TYR A 139 5.60 2.51 11.34
N LEU A 140 6.46 2.74 10.35
CA LEU A 140 6.36 2.04 9.06
C LEU A 140 6.50 0.52 9.21
N GLU A 141 7.46 0.08 10.04
CA GLU A 141 7.66 -1.34 10.30
C GLU A 141 6.44 -1.95 11.01
N SER A 142 5.78 -1.21 11.90
CA SER A 142 4.54 -1.68 12.53
C SER A 142 3.41 -1.89 11.51
N CYS A 143 3.25 -1.00 10.53
CA CYS A 143 2.26 -1.15 9.44
C CYS A 143 2.54 -2.39 8.58
N VAL A 144 3.81 -2.61 8.21
CA VAL A 144 4.24 -3.77 7.42
C VAL A 144 4.06 -5.07 8.21
N LYS A 145 4.48 -5.09 9.47
CA LYS A 145 4.32 -6.25 10.35
C LYS A 145 2.87 -6.56 10.65
N TRP A 146 2.02 -5.55 10.80
CA TRP A 146 0.58 -5.74 10.96
C TRP A 146 -0.04 -6.43 9.75
N THR A 147 0.31 -5.99 8.54
CA THR A 147 -0.14 -6.62 7.29
C THR A 147 0.26 -8.09 7.22
N ARG A 148 1.53 -8.40 7.55
CA ARG A 148 2.03 -9.78 7.60
C ARG A 148 1.32 -10.61 8.66
N ALA A 149 1.06 -10.03 9.83
CA ALA A 149 0.36 -10.71 10.93
C ALA A 149 -1.07 -11.09 10.53
N ILE A 150 -1.79 -10.19 9.84
CA ILE A 150 -3.13 -10.47 9.29
C ILE A 150 -3.09 -11.62 8.28
N GLN A 151 -2.15 -11.60 7.34
CA GLN A 151 -2.02 -12.65 6.32
C GLN A 151 -1.76 -14.02 6.96
N ILE A 152 -0.82 -14.09 7.91
CA ILE A 152 -0.50 -15.33 8.65
C ILE A 152 -1.71 -15.79 9.48
N SER A 153 -2.35 -14.87 10.20
CA SER A 153 -3.53 -15.17 11.01
C SER A 153 -4.67 -15.71 10.15
N GLY A 154 -4.92 -15.09 8.99
CA GLY A 154 -5.92 -15.54 8.03
C GLY A 154 -5.63 -16.95 7.54
N ALA A 155 -4.39 -17.23 7.14
CA ALA A 155 -3.97 -18.56 6.70
C ALA A 155 -4.17 -19.64 7.79
N ILE A 156 -3.81 -19.33 9.04
CA ILE A 156 -4.03 -20.24 10.17
C ILE A 156 -5.54 -20.46 10.39
N LEU A 157 -6.34 -19.38 10.38
CA LEU A 157 -7.79 -19.46 10.59
C LEU A 157 -8.53 -20.27 9.51
N HIS A 158 -8.03 -20.29 8.27
CA HIS A 158 -8.59 -21.15 7.21
C HIS A 158 -8.47 -22.65 7.54
N THR A 159 -7.46 -23.04 8.32
CA THR A 159 -7.25 -24.44 8.74
C THR A 159 -8.12 -24.85 9.94
N ILE A 160 -8.68 -23.87 10.67
CA ILE A 160 -9.45 -24.10 11.88
C ILE A 160 -10.95 -24.34 11.52
N PRO A 161 -11.60 -25.39 12.04
CA PRO A 161 -13.03 -25.61 11.84
C PRO A 161 -13.89 -24.46 12.38
N ASN A 162 -14.99 -24.11 11.69
CA ASN A 162 -15.83 -22.94 12.00
C ASN A 162 -16.29 -22.86 13.47
N PHE A 163 -16.58 -23.99 14.12
CA PHE A 163 -17.04 -24.01 15.51
C PHE A 163 -15.94 -23.66 16.54
N LEU A 164 -14.66 -23.79 16.18
CA LEU A 164 -13.52 -23.39 17.03
C LEU A 164 -12.96 -22.01 16.66
N LYS A 165 -13.35 -21.46 15.51
CA LYS A 165 -12.76 -20.21 14.97
C LYS A 165 -12.87 -19.06 15.95
N SER A 166 -14.03 -18.80 16.53
CA SER A 166 -14.19 -17.63 17.42
C SER A 166 -13.29 -17.70 18.66
N SER A 167 -13.16 -18.88 19.27
CA SER A 167 -12.33 -19.05 20.47
C SER A 167 -10.83 -19.01 20.14
N LEU A 168 -10.41 -19.65 19.05
CA LEU A 168 -9.00 -19.71 18.65
C LEU A 168 -8.52 -18.44 17.94
N ALA A 169 -9.41 -17.73 17.25
CA ALA A 169 -9.08 -16.47 16.57
C ALA A 169 -8.51 -15.44 17.52
N TRP A 170 -9.02 -15.37 18.74
CA TRP A 170 -8.48 -14.45 19.74
C TRP A 170 -6.99 -14.71 19.98
N PHE A 171 -6.57 -15.96 20.13
CA PHE A 171 -5.16 -16.32 20.33
C PHE A 171 -4.32 -16.11 19.07
N VAL A 172 -4.82 -16.52 17.91
CA VAL A 172 -4.12 -16.41 16.62
C VAL A 172 -3.82 -14.95 16.28
N THR A 173 -4.71 -14.03 16.66
CA THR A 173 -4.64 -12.60 16.30
C THR A 173 -3.93 -11.73 17.34
N ILE A 174 -3.32 -12.31 18.38
CA ILE A 174 -2.47 -11.58 19.34
C ILE A 174 -1.41 -10.72 18.63
N PRO A 175 -0.68 -11.22 17.61
CA PRO A 175 0.30 -10.42 16.89
C PRO A 175 -0.34 -9.24 16.14
N ASN A 176 -1.55 -9.41 15.59
CA ASN A 176 -2.28 -8.34 14.89
C ASN A 176 -2.56 -7.19 15.85
N ARG A 177 -3.06 -7.48 17.05
CA ARG A 177 -3.36 -6.47 18.07
C ARG A 177 -2.10 -5.75 18.54
N ARG A 178 -0.99 -6.48 18.71
CA ARG A 178 0.30 -5.90 19.09
C ARG A 178 0.79 -4.88 18.06
N GLU A 179 0.86 -5.25 16.79
CA GLU A 179 1.37 -4.35 15.74
C GLU A 179 0.38 -3.22 15.42
N ARG A 180 -0.94 -3.48 15.52
CA ARG A 180 -1.97 -2.43 15.51
C ARG A 180 -1.66 -1.39 16.58
N ASN A 181 -1.51 -1.80 17.83
CA ASN A 181 -1.30 -0.88 18.94
C ASN A 181 0.01 -0.10 18.80
N ARG A 182 1.05 -0.73 18.23
CA ARG A 182 2.32 -0.06 17.90
C ARG A 182 2.12 1.02 16.83
N SER A 183 1.37 0.75 15.76
CA SER A 183 1.02 1.76 14.75
C SER A 183 0.16 2.88 15.36
N MET A 184 -0.86 2.51 16.13
CA MET A 184 -1.82 3.45 16.73
C MET A 184 -1.17 4.39 17.74
N LYS A 185 -0.05 4.00 18.36
CA LYS A 185 0.77 4.87 19.23
C LYS A 185 1.20 6.16 18.51
N TYR A 186 1.37 6.12 17.19
CA TYR A 186 1.78 7.28 16.40
C TYR A 186 0.60 7.99 15.75
N THR A 187 -0.30 7.23 15.12
CA THR A 187 -1.39 7.83 14.35
C THR A 187 -2.50 8.40 15.23
N LEU A 188 -2.80 7.78 16.37
CA LEU A 188 -3.88 8.27 17.24
C LEU A 188 -3.58 9.67 17.79
N PRO A 189 -2.42 9.96 18.41
CA PRO A 189 -2.11 11.31 18.87
C PRO A 189 -2.09 12.33 17.74
N LEU A 190 -1.56 11.95 16.56
CA LEU A 190 -1.48 12.83 15.40
C LEU A 190 -2.88 13.22 14.89
N VAL A 191 -3.78 12.25 14.77
CA VAL A 191 -5.18 12.50 14.37
C VAL A 191 -5.90 13.33 15.43
N THR A 192 -5.76 13.00 16.72
CA THR A 192 -6.38 13.77 17.81
C THR A 192 -5.90 15.21 17.84
N GLN A 193 -4.60 15.44 17.67
CA GLN A 193 -4.02 16.76 17.58
C GLN A 193 -4.60 17.52 16.37
N ARG A 194 -4.62 16.89 15.18
CA ARG A 194 -5.17 17.51 13.98
C ARG A 194 -6.63 17.93 14.12
N MET A 195 -7.45 17.07 14.73
CA MET A 195 -8.85 17.42 15.02
C MET A 195 -8.97 18.61 15.98
N THR A 196 -8.09 18.69 16.98
CA THR A 196 -8.05 19.79 17.95
C THR A 196 -7.61 21.09 17.28
N ASP A 197 -6.59 21.03 16.42
CA ASP A 197 -6.08 22.16 15.66
C ASP A 197 -7.16 22.70 14.72
N MET A 198 -7.81 21.84 13.94
CA MET A 198 -8.91 22.24 13.05
C MET A 198 -10.06 22.92 13.81
N GLU A 199 -10.45 22.40 14.98
CA GLU A 199 -11.48 23.02 15.80
C GLU A 199 -11.03 24.36 16.37
N ARG A 200 -9.77 24.47 16.82
CA ARG A 200 -9.21 25.73 17.29
C ARG A 200 -9.20 26.80 16.20
N LYS A 201 -8.78 26.45 14.97
CA LYS A 201 -8.80 27.36 13.82
C LYS A 201 -10.21 27.80 13.45
N ARG A 202 -11.21 26.92 13.62
CA ARG A 202 -12.62 27.23 13.41
C ARG A 202 -13.15 28.24 14.44
N LEU A 203 -12.73 28.12 15.70
CA LEU A 203 -13.14 29.00 16.80
C LEU A 203 -12.37 30.33 16.83
N ASP A 204 -11.10 30.29 16.45
CA ASP A 204 -10.20 31.45 16.34
C ASP A 204 -9.58 31.51 14.93
N PRO A 205 -10.25 32.19 13.98
CA PRO A 205 -9.73 32.35 12.63
C PRO A 205 -8.38 33.08 12.57
N SER A 206 -8.02 33.85 13.61
CA SER A 206 -6.75 34.60 13.68
C SER A 206 -5.56 33.73 14.06
N TRP A 207 -5.79 32.51 14.56
CA TRP A 207 -4.72 31.58 14.90
C TRP A 207 -3.92 31.17 13.66
N GLU A 208 -2.61 31.45 13.65
CA GLU A 208 -1.70 31.09 12.55
C GLU A 208 -1.46 29.58 12.53
N TRP A 209 -2.27 28.89 11.75
CA TRP A 209 -2.16 27.47 11.47
C TRP A 209 -2.64 27.19 10.05
N GLU A 210 -1.81 26.52 9.27
CA GLU A 210 -2.13 26.08 7.92
C GLU A 210 -2.55 24.61 7.95
N GLU A 211 -3.69 24.33 7.34
CA GLU A 211 -4.22 22.98 7.26
C GLU A 211 -3.37 22.15 6.29
N PRO A 212 -2.77 21.03 6.73
CA PRO A 212 -1.99 20.19 5.84
C PRO A 212 -2.87 19.48 4.82
N ASN A 213 -2.44 19.43 3.56
CA ASN A 213 -3.13 18.69 2.51
C ASN A 213 -2.68 17.22 2.48
N ASP A 214 -3.16 16.44 3.46
CA ASP A 214 -2.83 15.01 3.62
C ASP A 214 -4.08 14.16 3.87
N THR A 215 -3.89 12.84 3.92
CA THR A 215 -5.02 11.90 4.10
C THR A 215 -5.71 12.04 5.45
N ILE A 216 -4.98 12.47 6.50
CA ILE A 216 -5.58 12.73 7.82
C ILE A 216 -6.62 13.86 7.70
N THR A 217 -6.25 14.96 7.05
CA THR A 217 -7.14 16.09 6.81
C THR A 217 -8.37 15.66 6.01
N TRP A 218 -8.20 14.91 4.93
CA TRP A 218 -9.33 14.47 4.11
C TRP A 218 -10.27 13.53 4.87
N LEU A 219 -9.72 12.63 5.68
CA LEU A 219 -10.50 11.75 6.57
C LEU A 219 -11.29 12.55 7.61
N ILE A 220 -10.69 13.58 8.21
CA ILE A 220 -11.39 14.43 9.19
C ILE A 220 -12.53 15.19 8.52
N HIS A 221 -12.32 15.79 7.35
CA HIS A 221 -13.39 16.48 6.59
C HIS A 221 -14.54 15.54 6.25
N ASP A 222 -14.26 14.34 5.71
CA ASP A 222 -15.33 13.37 5.41
C ASP A 222 -16.06 12.93 6.68
N SER A 223 -15.34 12.75 7.80
CA SER A 223 -15.92 12.37 9.10
C SER A 223 -16.94 13.39 9.62
N GLN A 224 -16.77 14.67 9.34
CA GLN A 224 -17.68 15.73 9.78
C GLN A 224 -19.06 15.59 9.12
N THR A 225 -19.11 15.04 7.90
CA THR A 225 -20.36 14.78 7.15
C THR A 225 -21.11 13.52 7.62
N ARG A 226 -20.53 12.76 8.54
CA ARG A 226 -21.04 11.45 8.98
C ARG A 226 -21.72 11.50 10.34
N THR A 227 -22.50 10.44 10.60
CA THR A 227 -23.39 10.35 11.77
C THR A 227 -22.94 9.31 12.79
N LEU A 228 -22.26 8.23 12.40
CA LEU A 228 -21.93 7.16 13.33
C LEU A 228 -20.70 7.53 14.18
N PRO A 229 -20.70 7.25 15.50
CA PRO A 229 -19.60 7.65 16.39
C PRO A 229 -18.21 7.16 15.96
N HIS A 230 -18.11 5.92 15.47
CA HIS A 230 -16.85 5.31 15.03
C HIS A 230 -16.33 5.85 13.68
N GLU A 231 -17.16 6.61 12.95
CA GLU A 231 -16.73 7.32 11.74
C GLU A 231 -16.12 8.67 12.06
N LYS A 232 -16.41 9.23 13.25
CA LYS A 232 -15.96 10.54 13.71
C LYS A 232 -14.84 10.46 14.74
N SER A 233 -14.63 9.29 15.34
CA SER A 233 -13.64 9.13 16.41
C SER A 233 -12.21 9.13 15.84
N ALA A 234 -11.28 9.73 16.59
CA ALA A 234 -9.87 9.72 16.24
C ALA A 234 -9.32 8.28 16.09
N GLU A 235 -9.79 7.35 16.93
CA GLU A 235 -9.44 5.93 16.81
C GLU A 235 -9.93 5.33 15.49
N GLY A 236 -11.17 5.62 15.08
CA GLY A 236 -11.72 5.13 13.83
C GLY A 236 -11.01 5.69 12.60
N LEU A 237 -10.57 6.94 12.65
CA LEU A 237 -9.79 7.56 11.56
C LEU A 237 -8.35 7.03 11.53
N ALA A 238 -7.70 6.91 12.69
CA ALA A 238 -6.36 6.33 12.80
C ALA A 238 -6.32 4.86 12.34
N TYR A 239 -7.36 4.08 12.62
CA TYR A 239 -7.48 2.71 12.13
C TYR A 239 -7.65 2.63 10.61
N ARG A 240 -8.35 3.61 10.00
CA ARG A 240 -8.48 3.72 8.54
C ARG A 240 -7.15 4.02 7.86
N LEU A 241 -6.26 4.79 8.49
CA LEU A 241 -4.90 4.99 7.98
C LEU A 241 -4.09 3.68 7.96
N LEU A 242 -4.28 2.82 8.97
CA LEU A 242 -3.65 1.50 9.01
C LEU A 242 -4.18 0.57 7.90
N LEU A 243 -5.49 0.58 7.65
CA LEU A 243 -6.10 -0.13 6.53
C LEU A 243 -5.64 0.39 5.16
N LEU A 244 -5.51 1.70 5.02
CA LEU A 244 -4.99 2.33 3.80
C LEU A 244 -3.54 1.92 3.54
N ASN A 245 -2.71 1.91 4.59
CA ASN A 245 -1.34 1.40 4.53
C ASN A 245 -1.28 -0.05 4.06
N PHE A 246 -2.12 -0.91 4.64
CA PHE A 246 -2.24 -2.31 4.22
C PHE A 246 -2.58 -2.44 2.73
N ALA A 247 -3.55 -1.67 2.24
CA ALA A 247 -3.99 -1.72 0.85
C ALA A 247 -2.92 -1.21 -0.12
N ALA A 248 -2.25 -0.10 0.21
CA ALA A 248 -1.34 0.60 -0.69
C ALA A 248 0.06 -0.01 -0.73
N VAL A 249 0.64 -0.33 0.44
CA VAL A 249 2.08 -0.62 0.53
C VAL A 249 2.42 -2.00 -0.03
N SER A 250 1.67 -3.03 0.35
CA SER A 250 1.99 -4.41 -0.03
C SER A 250 1.77 -4.66 -1.52
N THR A 251 0.64 -4.20 -2.07
CA THR A 251 0.29 -4.42 -3.48
C THR A 251 1.25 -3.68 -4.42
N SER A 252 1.57 -2.42 -4.12
CA SER A 252 2.53 -1.64 -4.89
C SER A 252 3.93 -2.24 -4.82
N ALA A 253 4.37 -2.71 -3.63
CA ALA A 253 5.67 -3.36 -3.49
C ALA A 253 5.76 -4.66 -4.27
N ILE A 254 4.69 -5.45 -4.29
CA ILE A 254 4.61 -6.64 -5.14
C ILE A 254 4.70 -6.24 -6.62
N GLY A 255 3.92 -5.25 -7.06
CA GLY A 255 3.90 -4.79 -8.45
C GLY A 255 5.28 -4.33 -8.93
N VAL A 256 5.92 -3.43 -8.20
CA VAL A 256 7.24 -2.91 -8.57
C VAL A 256 8.31 -4.00 -8.48
N THR A 257 8.29 -4.84 -7.45
CA THR A 257 9.26 -5.93 -7.30
C THR A 257 9.15 -6.93 -8.45
N SER A 258 7.93 -7.34 -8.83
CA SER A 258 7.69 -8.22 -9.97
C SER A 258 8.16 -7.57 -11.27
N ALA A 259 7.84 -6.30 -11.51
CA ALA A 259 8.28 -5.58 -12.70
C ALA A 259 9.82 -5.54 -12.81
N ILE A 260 10.54 -5.29 -11.70
CA ILE A 260 12.00 -5.34 -11.67
C ILE A 260 12.49 -6.74 -12.04
N PHE A 261 11.93 -7.80 -11.43
CA PHE A 261 12.33 -9.16 -11.77
C PHE A 261 12.06 -9.52 -13.23
N ASP A 262 10.93 -9.09 -13.79
CA ASP A 262 10.56 -9.35 -15.18
C ASP A 262 11.50 -8.62 -16.16
N ILE A 263 11.85 -7.37 -15.87
CA ILE A 263 12.81 -6.57 -16.66
C ILE A 263 14.19 -7.24 -16.70
N PHE A 264 14.71 -7.65 -15.53
CA PHE A 264 16.07 -8.17 -15.43
C PHE A 264 16.20 -9.68 -15.68
N SER A 265 15.11 -10.43 -15.68
CA SER A 265 15.12 -11.90 -15.93
C SER A 265 14.67 -12.26 -17.34
N SER A 266 14.22 -11.30 -18.15
CA SER A 266 13.80 -11.54 -19.54
C SER A 266 14.98 -11.99 -20.42
N PRO A 267 14.77 -12.89 -21.41
CA PRO A 267 15.80 -13.23 -22.41
C PRO A 267 16.31 -12.04 -23.22
N VAL A 268 15.54 -10.94 -23.27
CA VAL A 268 15.88 -9.67 -23.95
C VAL A 268 16.36 -8.60 -22.95
N SER A 269 16.62 -8.98 -21.70
CA SER A 269 17.00 -8.08 -20.59
C SER A 269 18.25 -7.23 -20.84
N SER A 270 19.09 -7.56 -21.83
CA SER A 270 20.26 -6.73 -22.15
C SER A 270 19.91 -5.36 -22.73
N HIS A 271 18.74 -5.22 -23.38
CA HIS A 271 18.34 -3.96 -24.04
C HIS A 271 17.16 -3.26 -23.38
N VAL A 272 16.36 -3.97 -22.59
CA VAL A 272 15.16 -3.40 -21.94
C VAL A 272 15.51 -2.30 -20.92
N PRO A 273 16.46 -2.48 -19.98
CA PRO A 273 16.83 -1.44 -19.03
C PRO A 273 17.40 -0.20 -19.72
N GLU A 274 18.25 -0.38 -20.72
CA GLU A 274 18.82 0.72 -21.51
C GLU A 274 17.70 1.51 -22.21
N GLY A 275 16.77 0.79 -22.84
CA GLY A 275 15.64 1.41 -23.52
C GLY A 275 14.67 2.15 -22.60
N ILE A 276 14.49 1.68 -21.36
CA ILE A 276 13.72 2.38 -20.33
C ILE A 276 14.48 3.63 -19.87
N TYR A 277 15.80 3.53 -19.66
CA TYR A 277 16.63 4.65 -19.24
C TYR A 277 16.66 5.77 -20.30
N GLU A 278 16.84 5.42 -21.58
CA GLU A 278 16.79 6.35 -22.70
C GLU A 278 15.45 7.08 -22.77
N GLU A 279 14.35 6.34 -22.64
CA GLU A 279 13.01 6.91 -22.65
C GLU A 279 12.79 7.86 -21.46
N CYS A 280 13.13 7.42 -20.24
CA CYS A 280 13.03 8.25 -19.05
C CYS A 280 13.87 9.53 -19.17
N SER A 281 15.11 9.41 -19.65
CA SER A 281 16.01 10.56 -19.85
C SER A 281 15.47 11.53 -20.90
N ARG A 282 14.93 11.02 -22.01
CA ARG A 282 14.32 11.83 -23.07
C ARG A 282 13.10 12.59 -22.55
N VAL A 283 12.19 11.91 -21.85
CA VAL A 283 10.99 12.54 -21.28
C VAL A 283 11.39 13.58 -20.24
N LEU A 284 12.26 13.24 -19.29
CA LEU A 284 12.71 14.17 -18.25
C LEU A 284 13.40 15.41 -18.81
N SER A 285 14.17 15.27 -19.90
CA SER A 285 14.81 16.41 -20.59
C SER A 285 13.81 17.36 -21.24
N SER A 286 12.61 16.87 -21.58
CA SER A 286 11.52 17.70 -22.13
C SER A 286 10.63 18.33 -21.05
N GLU A 287 10.79 17.92 -19.79
CA GLU A 287 9.97 18.41 -18.68
C GLU A 287 10.51 19.72 -18.06
N PRO A 288 9.63 20.63 -17.62
CA PRO A 288 10.05 21.86 -16.95
C PRO A 288 10.85 21.57 -15.68
N ASN A 289 12.03 22.19 -15.56
CA ASN A 289 12.92 22.08 -14.39
C ASN A 289 13.48 20.68 -14.08
N GLY A 290 13.40 19.72 -15.02
CA GLY A 290 13.86 18.34 -14.79
C GLY A 290 13.07 17.63 -13.67
N VAL A 291 11.82 18.04 -13.45
CA VAL A 291 10.91 17.41 -12.50
C VAL A 291 9.82 16.71 -13.28
N TRP A 292 9.53 15.46 -12.94
CA TRP A 292 8.43 14.72 -13.54
C TRP A 292 7.11 15.49 -13.35
N THR A 293 6.37 15.74 -14.42
CA THR A 293 4.99 16.26 -14.35
C THR A 293 4.01 15.19 -14.79
N LYS A 294 2.72 15.34 -14.44
CA LYS A 294 1.64 14.43 -14.85
C LYS A 294 1.63 14.13 -16.37
N THR A 295 1.98 15.12 -17.18
CA THR A 295 2.14 15.00 -18.64
C THR A 295 3.32 14.09 -19.01
N GLY A 296 4.45 14.21 -18.33
CA GLY A 296 5.62 13.34 -18.52
C GLY A 296 5.35 11.87 -18.23
N TRP A 297 4.54 11.57 -17.20
CA TRP A 297 4.12 10.18 -16.92
C TRP A 297 3.34 9.56 -18.10
N GLY A 298 2.52 10.35 -18.79
CA GLY A 298 1.78 9.89 -19.97
C GLY A 298 2.62 9.78 -21.24
N GLY A 299 3.85 10.29 -21.24
CA GLY A 299 4.78 10.26 -22.37
C GLY A 299 5.68 9.03 -22.46
N GLY A 300 5.68 8.16 -21.43
CA GLY A 300 6.45 6.92 -21.38
C GLY A 300 5.69 5.76 -22.02
N HIS A 301 5.88 5.54 -23.33
CA HIS A 301 5.16 4.51 -24.08
C HIS A 301 5.64 3.09 -23.74
N ARG A 302 6.93 2.88 -23.43
CA ARG A 302 7.42 1.53 -23.07
C ARG A 302 7.04 1.11 -21.64
N ILE A 303 6.66 2.07 -20.80
CA ILE A 303 6.18 1.84 -19.42
C ILE A 303 4.65 1.78 -19.37
N GLY A 304 3.96 2.50 -20.27
CA GLY A 304 2.52 2.72 -20.24
C GLY A 304 1.68 1.95 -21.27
N GLU A 305 2.26 1.35 -22.32
CA GLU A 305 1.47 0.52 -23.23
C GLU A 305 1.17 -0.84 -22.58
N GLU A 306 -0.10 -0.99 -22.18
CA GLU A 306 -0.73 -2.29 -21.93
C GLU A 306 -0.51 -3.21 -23.14
N GLY A 307 0.31 -4.25 -22.95
CA GLY A 307 0.38 -5.41 -23.82
C GLY A 307 -0.62 -6.49 -23.40
#